data_AF-A0A2W5THG2-F1
#
_entry.id   AF-A0A2W5THG2-F1
#
_cell.length_a   1.000
_cell.length_b   1.000
_cell.length_c   1.000
_cell.angle_alpha   90.00
_cell.angle_beta   90.00
_cell.angle_gamma   90.00
#
_symmetry.space_group_name_H-M   'P 1'
#
loop_
_entity.id
_entity.type
_entity.pdbx_description
1 polymer ?
#
loop_
_entity_poly.entity_id
_entity_poly.type
_entity_poly.pdbx_seq_one_letter_code
_entity_poly.pdbx_strand_id
1 'polypeptide(L)'
;MKWSLLDNGVDFIRSGIESFILKETKDARDYKYALLHLFSGTLLILKERLRREHPSLVFTKVTEDRETVDFAEVQARLAKCAGIALSEADTKILKRAQKLRNSIEHYEFDLNLHYADSVIAELTVFLESFLGNHLGASLEGKLPFTVWRRLLRLKDVVQARRDSWPTRAAQFQNVSDQFLRDLAAPVYEHKIGFESPSLLECIECSSDSVAVMTDSDIGLCTRLECRAVTELTWCRTCHSPSVSDLCPPHRLEDDAMWESAYDAAVAQQSKKERS
;
A
#
# COMPACT_ATOMS: atom_id res chain seq x y z
N MET A 1 1.88 -14.07 31.94
CA MET A 1 1.08 -14.29 30.72
C MET A 1 2.05 -14.55 29.57
N LYS A 2 1.81 -15.57 28.73
CA LYS A 2 2.67 -15.93 27.58
C LYS A 2 1.82 -15.87 26.31
N TRP A 3 2.32 -15.20 25.28
CA TRP A 3 1.66 -15.06 23.99
C TRP A 3 2.40 -15.92 22.95
N SER A 4 1.68 -16.73 22.18
CA SER A 4 2.26 -17.37 21.01
C SER A 4 2.43 -16.34 19.88
N LEU A 5 3.25 -16.68 18.87
CA LEU A 5 3.42 -15.82 17.69
C LEU A 5 2.10 -15.61 16.95
N LEU A 6 1.27 -16.67 16.88
CA LEU A 6 -0.08 -16.61 16.31
C LEU A 6 -0.98 -15.68 17.12
N ASP A 7 -1.04 -15.85 18.44
CA ASP A 7 -1.93 -15.05 19.30
C ASP A 7 -1.56 -13.57 19.23
N ASN A 8 -0.26 -13.27 19.24
CA ASN A 8 0.25 -11.91 19.11
C ASN A 8 -0.11 -11.30 17.74
N GLY A 9 0.09 -12.07 16.66
CA GLY A 9 -0.28 -11.62 15.32
C GLY A 9 -1.77 -11.33 15.20
N VAL A 10 -2.61 -12.22 15.72
CA VAL A 10 -4.07 -12.05 15.71
C VAL A 10 -4.51 -10.84 16.57
N ASP A 11 -3.85 -10.59 17.69
CA ASP A 11 -4.17 -9.43 18.54
C ASP A 11 -3.83 -8.09 17.88
N PHE A 12 -2.67 -8.01 17.21
CA PHE A 12 -2.36 -6.85 16.37
C PHE A 12 -3.41 -6.63 15.28
N ILE A 13 -3.84 -7.70 14.60
CA ILE A 13 -4.88 -7.62 13.57
C ILE A 13 -6.18 -7.10 14.19
N ARG A 14 -6.61 -7.69 15.31
CA ARG A 14 -7.80 -7.25 16.04
C ARG A 14 -7.71 -5.77 16.42
N SER A 15 -6.59 -5.34 16.99
CA SER A 15 -6.39 -3.95 17.39
C SER A 15 -6.51 -3.01 16.19
N GLY A 16 -5.90 -3.34 15.06
CA GLY A 16 -6.00 -2.55 13.83
C GLY A 16 -7.44 -2.49 13.28
N ILE A 17 -8.12 -3.63 13.24
CA ILE A 17 -9.51 -3.73 12.76
C ILE A 17 -10.46 -2.99 13.69
N GLU A 18 -10.36 -3.15 15.01
CA GLU A 18 -11.26 -2.51 15.98
C GLU A 18 -11.10 -1.00 15.96
N SER A 19 -9.85 -0.52 15.98
CA SER A 19 -9.53 0.91 15.91
C SER A 19 -10.11 1.58 14.66
N PHE A 20 -10.22 0.82 13.57
CA PHE A 20 -10.72 1.28 12.29
C PHE A 20 -12.23 1.08 12.13
N ILE A 21 -12.72 -0.15 12.26
CA ILE A 21 -14.10 -0.53 11.94
C ILE A 21 -15.09 -0.01 12.97
N LEU A 22 -14.73 0.15 14.25
CA LEU A 22 -15.68 0.53 15.29
C LEU A 22 -15.99 2.02 15.35
N LYS A 23 -15.11 2.88 14.83
CA LYS A 23 -15.31 4.33 14.87
C LYS A 23 -16.26 4.82 13.79
N GLU A 24 -17.26 5.61 14.18
CA GLU A 24 -18.19 6.28 13.26
C GLU A 24 -17.50 7.38 12.45
N THR A 25 -16.61 8.13 13.09
CA THR A 25 -15.76 9.15 12.47
C THR A 25 -14.31 8.75 12.66
N LYS A 26 -13.53 8.78 11.57
CA LYS A 26 -12.11 8.42 11.56
C LYS A 26 -11.30 9.65 11.24
N ASP A 27 -10.25 9.89 12.00
CA ASP A 27 -9.24 10.90 11.67
C ASP A 27 -7.99 10.23 11.08
N ALA A 28 -7.04 11.04 10.60
CA ALA A 28 -5.80 10.53 10.01
C ALA A 28 -4.98 9.66 11.00
N ARG A 29 -5.11 9.90 12.30
CA ARG A 29 -4.44 9.12 13.35
C ARG A 29 -4.99 7.70 13.41
N ASP A 30 -6.29 7.53 13.24
CA ASP A 30 -6.93 6.22 13.22
C ASP A 30 -6.45 5.35 12.05
N TYR A 31 -6.38 5.93 10.85
CA TYR A 31 -5.81 5.26 9.68
C TYR A 31 -4.34 4.88 9.91
N LYS A 32 -3.55 5.81 10.48
CA LYS A 32 -2.15 5.58 10.83
C LYS A 32 -1.98 4.34 11.70
N TYR A 33 -2.64 4.28 12.86
CA TYR A 33 -2.46 3.17 13.79
C TYR A 33 -3.09 1.87 13.30
N ALA A 34 -4.21 1.93 12.55
CA ALA A 34 -4.78 0.75 11.92
C ALA A 34 -3.78 0.10 10.96
N LEU A 35 -3.12 0.88 10.09
CA LEU A 35 -2.10 0.39 9.17
C LEU A 35 -0.90 -0.22 9.90
N LEU A 36 -0.39 0.46 10.93
CA LEU A 36 0.74 -0.06 11.73
C LEU A 36 0.42 -1.40 12.39
N HIS A 37 -0.75 -1.51 13.01
CA HIS A 37 -1.18 -2.73 13.69
C HIS A 37 -1.46 -3.86 12.69
N LEU A 38 -2.18 -3.58 11.61
CA LEU A 38 -2.47 -4.59 10.58
C LEU A 38 -1.19 -5.10 9.92
N PHE A 39 -0.24 -4.22 9.59
CA PHE A 39 1.02 -4.64 8.99
C PHE A 39 1.90 -5.44 9.96
N SER A 40 1.95 -5.03 11.24
CA SER A 40 2.62 -5.80 12.29
C SER A 40 2.01 -7.20 12.44
N GLY A 41 0.68 -7.27 12.51
CA GLY A 41 -0.05 -8.53 12.52
C GLY A 41 0.24 -9.39 11.30
N THR A 42 0.26 -8.79 10.10
CA THR A 42 0.61 -9.45 8.85
C THR A 42 1.97 -10.13 8.93
N LEU A 43 3.02 -9.40 9.35
CA LEU A 43 4.36 -9.99 9.50
C LEU A 43 4.37 -11.18 10.45
N LEU A 44 3.68 -11.08 11.58
CA LEU A 44 3.63 -12.15 12.58
C LEU A 44 2.88 -13.39 12.06
N ILE A 45 1.78 -13.20 11.32
CA ILE A 45 1.02 -14.28 10.70
C ILE A 45 1.84 -15.01 9.63
N LEU A 46 2.52 -14.27 8.77
CA LEU A 46 3.40 -14.86 7.74
C LEU A 46 4.59 -15.59 8.38
N LYS A 47 5.20 -15.02 9.43
CA LYS A 47 6.28 -15.67 10.20
C LYS A 47 5.79 -16.90 10.95
N GLU A 48 4.58 -16.89 11.49
CA GLU A 48 3.98 -18.08 12.11
C GLU A 48 3.85 -19.21 11.11
N ARG A 49 3.47 -18.92 9.86
CA ARG A 49 3.42 -19.95 8.82
C ARG A 49 4.79 -20.56 8.54
N LEU A 50 5.85 -19.75 8.47
CA LEU A 50 7.23 -20.22 8.35
C LEU A 50 7.68 -21.03 9.57
N ARG A 51 7.32 -20.57 10.79
CA ARG A 51 7.66 -21.26 12.04
C ARG A 51 7.09 -22.68 12.10
N ARG A 52 5.91 -22.90 11.51
CA ARG A 52 5.26 -24.21 11.41
C ARG A 52 5.96 -25.15 10.43
N GLU A 53 6.65 -24.63 9.42
CA GLU A 53 7.58 -25.43 8.61
C GLU A 53 8.83 -25.77 9.41
N HIS A 54 9.51 -24.73 9.91
CA HIS A 54 10.66 -24.91 10.78
C HIS A 54 10.96 -23.61 11.56
N PRO A 55 11.22 -23.66 12.88
CA PRO A 55 11.44 -22.46 13.69
C PRO A 55 12.57 -21.55 13.21
N SER A 56 13.65 -22.11 12.63
CA SER A 56 14.79 -21.33 12.12
C SER A 56 14.43 -20.39 10.96
N LEU A 57 13.34 -20.66 10.23
CA LEU A 57 12.93 -19.86 9.08
C LEU A 57 12.47 -18.46 9.46
N VAL A 58 12.19 -18.21 10.75
CA VAL A 58 11.80 -16.89 11.26
C VAL A 58 13.01 -16.00 11.55
N PHE A 59 14.22 -16.56 11.65
CA PHE A 59 15.42 -15.84 12.06
C PHE A 59 16.34 -15.55 10.86
N THR A 60 17.04 -14.41 10.89
CA THR A 60 18.01 -14.04 9.84
C THR A 60 19.20 -14.99 9.83
N LYS A 61 19.66 -15.39 11.02
CA LYS A 61 20.74 -16.36 11.23
C LYS A 61 20.26 -17.50 12.13
N VAL A 62 20.93 -18.66 12.01
CA VAL A 62 20.69 -19.84 12.88
C VAL A 62 21.36 -19.66 14.26
N THR A 63 22.15 -18.59 14.44
CA THR A 63 22.89 -18.28 15.67
C THR A 63 22.05 -17.46 16.66
N GLU A 64 22.55 -17.31 17.90
CA GLU A 64 21.84 -16.77 19.09
C GLU A 64 21.26 -15.35 18.97
N ASP A 65 21.51 -14.65 17.87
CA ASP A 65 20.94 -13.34 17.59
C ASP A 65 19.44 -13.48 17.27
N ARG A 66 18.59 -12.93 18.13
CA ARG A 66 17.12 -12.98 18.04
C ARG A 66 16.53 -12.12 16.90
N GLU A 67 17.33 -11.79 15.89
CA GLU A 67 16.89 -10.99 14.76
C GLU A 67 16.01 -11.82 13.84
N THR A 68 14.78 -11.34 13.62
CA THR A 68 13.83 -12.02 12.74
C THR A 68 13.94 -11.50 11.32
N VAL A 69 13.63 -12.35 10.34
CA VAL A 69 13.58 -11.96 8.93
C VAL A 69 12.66 -10.77 8.67
N ASP A 70 13.04 -9.94 7.71
CA ASP A 70 12.20 -8.84 7.23
C ASP A 70 11.06 -9.33 6.33
N PHE A 71 10.24 -8.42 5.83
CA PHE A 71 9.10 -8.76 4.98
C PHE A 71 9.50 -9.43 3.66
N ALA A 72 10.57 -8.94 2.99
CA ALA A 72 10.99 -9.44 1.69
C ALA A 72 11.50 -10.89 1.81
N GLU A 73 12.29 -11.14 2.85
CA GLU A 73 12.80 -12.47 3.16
C GLU A 73 11.68 -13.42 3.61
N VAL A 74 10.67 -12.95 4.35
CA VAL A 74 9.46 -13.73 4.66
C VAL A 74 8.75 -14.18 3.38
N GLN A 75 8.52 -13.26 2.43
CA GLN A 75 7.87 -13.61 1.15
C GLN A 75 8.68 -14.65 0.37
N ALA A 76 9.99 -14.45 0.27
CA ALA A 76 10.88 -15.37 -0.44
C ALA A 76 10.86 -16.77 0.21
N ARG A 77 10.91 -16.85 1.55
CA ARG A 77 10.85 -18.12 2.28
C ARG A 77 9.50 -18.80 2.21
N LEU A 78 8.38 -18.05 2.17
CA LEU A 78 7.05 -18.64 2.02
C LEU A 78 6.96 -19.42 0.71
N ALA A 79 7.44 -18.82 -0.39
CA ALA A 79 7.46 -19.48 -1.69
C ALA A 79 8.43 -20.67 -1.72
N LYS A 80 9.68 -20.47 -1.27
CA LYS A 80 10.75 -21.47 -1.40
C LYS A 80 10.68 -22.61 -0.39
N CYS A 81 10.25 -22.34 0.84
CA CYS A 81 10.33 -23.28 1.96
C CYS A 81 8.96 -23.81 2.39
N ALA A 82 7.89 -23.01 2.28
CA ALA A 82 6.54 -23.40 2.68
C ALA A 82 5.64 -23.79 1.50
N GLY A 83 6.13 -23.67 0.25
CA GLY A 83 5.35 -23.96 -0.96
C GLY A 83 4.15 -23.02 -1.16
N ILE A 84 4.15 -21.85 -0.53
CA ILE A 84 3.06 -20.87 -0.62
C ILE A 84 3.45 -19.76 -1.59
N ALA A 85 2.90 -19.85 -2.80
CA ALA A 85 2.93 -18.75 -3.76
C ALA A 85 1.76 -17.80 -3.47
N LEU A 86 2.07 -16.58 -3.06
CA LEU A 86 1.07 -15.53 -2.93
C LEU A 86 0.57 -15.15 -4.32
N SER A 87 -0.74 -14.87 -4.46
CA SER A 87 -1.27 -14.34 -5.71
C SER A 87 -0.65 -12.99 -6.05
N GLU A 88 -0.75 -12.58 -7.32
CA GLU A 88 -0.30 -11.25 -7.73
C GLU A 88 -1.03 -10.13 -6.96
N ALA A 89 -2.36 -10.30 -6.78
CA ALA A 89 -3.18 -9.38 -6.00
C ALA A 89 -2.73 -9.30 -4.53
N ASP A 90 -2.45 -10.45 -3.89
CA ASP A 90 -1.96 -10.51 -2.51
C ASP A 90 -0.58 -9.85 -2.38
N THR A 91 0.30 -10.12 -3.34
CA THR A 91 1.64 -9.51 -3.39
C THR A 91 1.52 -7.99 -3.51
N LYS A 92 0.62 -7.50 -4.37
CA LYS A 92 0.37 -6.06 -4.58
C LYS A 92 -0.17 -5.38 -3.33
N ILE A 93 -1.16 -5.98 -2.65
CA ILE A 93 -1.69 -5.39 -1.39
C ILE A 93 -0.63 -5.36 -0.29
N LEU A 94 0.15 -6.43 -0.12
CA LEU A 94 1.16 -6.49 0.94
C LEU A 94 2.28 -5.46 0.72
N LYS A 95 2.73 -5.28 -0.53
CA LYS A 95 3.68 -4.22 -0.89
C LYS A 95 3.14 -2.83 -0.58
N ARG A 96 1.88 -2.54 -0.95
CA ARG A 96 1.20 -1.27 -0.64
C ARG A 96 1.15 -1.02 0.87
N ALA A 97 0.80 -2.04 1.66
CA ALA A 97 0.74 -1.96 3.11
C ALA A 97 2.12 -1.72 3.77
N GLN A 98 3.14 -2.48 3.36
CA GLN A 98 4.52 -2.31 3.87
C GLN A 98 5.00 -0.88 3.70
N LYS A 99 4.74 -0.36 2.52
CA LYS A 99 5.18 0.95 2.10
C LYS A 99 4.44 2.07 2.86
N LEU A 100 3.12 1.99 2.99
CA LEU A 100 2.37 2.91 3.86
C LEU A 100 2.93 2.89 5.28
N ARG A 101 3.20 1.71 5.84
CA ARG A 101 3.84 1.57 7.14
C ARG A 101 5.22 2.23 7.18
N ASN A 102 6.07 2.04 6.17
CA ASN A 102 7.40 2.65 6.11
C ASN A 102 7.32 4.18 6.05
N SER A 103 6.43 4.73 5.23
CA SER A 103 6.17 6.18 5.18
C SER A 103 5.70 6.72 6.51
N ILE A 104 4.79 6.00 7.19
CA ILE A 104 4.29 6.37 8.52
C ILE A 104 5.40 6.36 9.60
N GLU A 105 6.31 5.39 9.55
CA GLU A 105 7.32 5.17 10.59
C GLU A 105 8.62 5.96 10.36
N HIS A 106 8.99 6.25 9.11
CA HIS A 106 10.35 6.66 8.77
C HIS A 106 10.47 7.99 8.01
N TYR A 107 9.36 8.58 7.55
CA TYR A 107 9.40 9.77 6.70
C TYR A 107 8.39 10.83 7.17
N GLU A 108 8.57 12.06 6.72
CA GLU A 108 7.47 13.03 6.66
C GLU A 108 6.47 12.57 5.59
N PHE A 109 5.18 12.54 5.92
CA PHE A 109 4.19 11.94 5.04
C PHE A 109 2.83 12.63 5.14
N ASP A 110 2.17 12.74 3.99
CA ASP A 110 0.74 13.03 3.89
C ASP A 110 -0.03 11.75 3.62
N LEU A 111 -1.11 11.53 4.39
CA LEU A 111 -1.92 10.32 4.30
C LEU A 111 -3.17 10.58 3.46
N ASN A 112 -3.19 10.04 2.24
CA ASN A 112 -4.43 9.95 1.47
C ASN A 112 -5.38 8.95 2.14
N LEU A 113 -6.44 9.45 2.78
CA LEU A 113 -7.35 8.64 3.58
C LEU A 113 -8.12 7.62 2.74
N HIS A 114 -8.49 7.94 1.49
CA HIS A 114 -9.20 7.00 0.61
C HIS A 114 -8.31 5.81 0.24
N TYR A 115 -7.04 6.08 -0.07
CA TYR A 115 -6.06 5.03 -0.35
C TYR A 115 -5.73 4.19 0.89
N ALA A 116 -5.57 4.84 2.05
CA ALA A 116 -5.37 4.13 3.31
C ALA A 116 -6.57 3.21 3.63
N ASP A 117 -7.79 3.68 3.39
CA ASP A 117 -9.04 2.91 3.55
C ASP A 117 -9.02 1.64 2.70
N SER A 118 -8.68 1.77 1.40
CA SER A 118 -8.63 0.63 0.50
C SER A 118 -7.56 -0.38 0.91
N VAL A 119 -6.37 0.09 1.33
CA VAL A 119 -5.30 -0.80 1.79
C VAL A 119 -5.68 -1.54 3.07
N ILE A 120 -6.26 -0.83 4.05
CA ILE A 120 -6.74 -1.44 5.30
C ILE A 120 -7.78 -2.53 4.99
N ALA A 121 -8.72 -2.23 4.09
CA ALA A 121 -9.78 -3.15 3.71
C ALA A 121 -9.24 -4.41 3.05
N GLU A 122 -8.47 -4.24 1.98
CA GLU A 122 -7.90 -5.35 1.23
C GLU A 122 -6.95 -6.21 2.08
N LEU A 123 -6.14 -5.58 2.95
CA LEU A 123 -5.23 -6.29 3.85
C LEU A 123 -6.00 -7.11 4.89
N THR A 124 -7.09 -6.57 5.42
CA THR A 124 -7.97 -7.28 6.36
C THR A 124 -8.58 -8.53 5.70
N VAL A 125 -9.03 -8.40 4.45
CA VAL A 125 -9.57 -9.52 3.66
C VAL A 125 -8.49 -10.58 3.38
N PHE A 126 -7.28 -10.15 3.01
CA PHE A 126 -6.14 -11.03 2.84
C PHE A 126 -5.84 -11.82 4.12
N LEU A 127 -5.77 -11.15 5.26
CA LEU A 127 -5.42 -11.77 6.54
C LEU A 127 -6.42 -12.85 6.97
N GLU A 128 -7.72 -12.58 6.85
CA GLU A 128 -8.75 -13.58 7.16
C GLU A 128 -8.61 -14.81 6.25
N SER A 129 -8.41 -14.60 4.95
CA SER A 129 -8.21 -15.70 3.99
C SER A 129 -6.92 -16.48 4.27
N PHE A 130 -5.82 -15.79 4.56
CA PHE A 130 -4.53 -16.43 4.83
C PHE A 130 -4.56 -17.24 6.14
N LEU A 131 -5.17 -16.70 7.20
CA LEU A 131 -5.37 -17.40 8.46
C LEU A 131 -6.13 -18.72 8.25
N GLY A 132 -7.23 -18.68 7.47
CA GLY A 132 -8.04 -19.85 7.18
C GLY A 132 -7.27 -20.88 6.35
N ASN A 133 -6.73 -20.45 5.21
CA ASN A 133 -6.14 -21.34 4.20
C ASN A 133 -4.80 -21.95 4.63
N HIS A 134 -4.01 -21.24 5.45
CA HIS A 134 -2.63 -21.64 5.74
C HIS A 134 -2.35 -21.88 7.22
N LEU A 135 -3.22 -21.44 8.13
CA LEU A 135 -3.00 -21.57 9.57
C LEU A 135 -4.13 -22.29 10.31
N GLY A 136 -5.23 -22.64 9.65
CA GLY A 136 -6.40 -23.25 10.29
C GLY A 136 -6.99 -22.36 11.39
N ALA A 137 -6.88 -21.05 11.22
CA ALA A 137 -7.33 -20.05 12.18
C ALA A 137 -8.31 -19.08 11.50
N SER A 138 -9.11 -18.37 12.29
CA SER A 138 -9.99 -17.32 11.80
C SER A 138 -10.03 -16.16 12.80
N LEU A 139 -10.45 -14.99 12.33
CA LEU A 139 -10.84 -13.86 13.17
C LEU A 139 -12.28 -14.01 13.71
N GLU A 140 -13.06 -14.96 13.19
CA GLU A 140 -14.38 -15.31 13.72
C GLU A 140 -14.27 -15.72 15.19
N GLY A 141 -15.17 -15.17 16.02
CA GLY A 141 -15.15 -15.37 17.47
C GLY A 141 -14.02 -14.63 18.21
N LYS A 142 -13.09 -13.99 17.50
CA LYS A 142 -12.02 -13.16 18.10
C LYS A 142 -12.28 -11.67 17.99
N LEU A 143 -13.18 -11.29 17.09
CA LEU A 143 -13.68 -9.94 16.90
C LEU A 143 -15.09 -9.80 17.51
N PRO A 144 -15.47 -8.61 18.00
CA PRO A 144 -16.86 -8.32 18.34
C PRO A 144 -17.80 -8.61 17.16
N PHE A 145 -18.99 -9.16 17.43
CA PHE A 145 -19.95 -9.57 16.39
C PHE A 145 -20.27 -8.45 15.37
N THR A 146 -20.34 -7.21 15.83
CA THR A 146 -20.57 -6.03 14.99
C THR A 146 -19.43 -5.77 14.02
N VAL A 147 -18.19 -5.99 14.44
CA VAL A 147 -16.97 -5.87 13.63
C VAL A 147 -16.89 -7.01 12.63
N TRP A 148 -17.11 -8.25 13.08
CA TRP A 148 -17.13 -9.44 12.23
C TRP A 148 -18.10 -9.29 11.05
N ARG A 149 -19.35 -8.86 11.33
CA ARG A 149 -20.36 -8.62 10.30
C ARG A 149 -19.96 -7.52 9.31
N ARG A 150 -19.23 -6.49 9.76
CA ARG A 150 -18.69 -5.44 8.87
C ARG A 150 -17.56 -6.00 8.00
N LEU A 151 -16.69 -6.83 8.57
CA LEU A 151 -15.62 -7.51 7.83
C LEU A 151 -16.18 -8.43 6.74
N LEU A 152 -17.24 -9.20 7.01
CA LEU A 152 -17.89 -10.03 5.99
C LEU A 152 -18.38 -9.19 4.79
N ARG A 153 -19.07 -8.06 5.06
CA ARG A 153 -19.46 -7.13 3.99
C ARG A 153 -18.28 -6.53 3.25
N LEU A 154 -17.18 -6.26 3.97
CA LEU A 154 -15.96 -5.74 3.37
C LEU A 154 -15.35 -6.74 2.40
N LYS A 155 -15.37 -8.04 2.74
CA LYS A 155 -14.96 -9.12 1.83
C LYS A 155 -15.79 -9.08 0.54
N ASP A 156 -17.11 -8.97 0.65
CA ASP A 156 -18.00 -8.90 -0.52
C ASP A 156 -17.66 -7.69 -1.41
N VAL A 157 -17.44 -6.51 -0.81
CA VAL A 157 -17.10 -5.28 -1.54
C VAL A 157 -15.73 -5.37 -2.22
N VAL A 158 -14.71 -5.85 -1.50
CA VAL A 158 -13.35 -6.01 -2.05
C VAL A 158 -13.35 -7.04 -3.18
N GLN A 159 -14.04 -8.16 -3.00
CA GLN A 159 -14.14 -9.21 -4.02
C GLN A 159 -14.90 -8.69 -5.25
N ALA A 160 -16.06 -8.05 -5.07
CA ALA A 160 -16.81 -7.46 -6.17
C ALA A 160 -16.00 -6.39 -6.93
N ARG A 161 -15.21 -5.56 -6.23
CA ARG A 161 -14.33 -4.58 -6.87
C ARG A 161 -13.25 -5.24 -7.74
N ARG A 162 -12.64 -6.33 -7.26
CA ARG A 162 -11.64 -7.11 -8.01
C ARG A 162 -12.28 -7.77 -9.23
N ASP A 163 -13.40 -8.45 -9.04
CA ASP A 163 -14.08 -9.20 -10.10
C ASP A 163 -14.65 -8.27 -11.19
N SER A 164 -15.06 -7.05 -10.81
CA SER A 164 -15.56 -6.05 -11.76
C SER A 164 -14.47 -5.26 -12.46
N TRP A 165 -13.19 -5.34 -12.04
CA TRP A 165 -12.12 -4.56 -12.64
C TRP A 165 -12.03 -4.72 -14.17
N PRO A 166 -12.07 -5.94 -14.76
CA PRO A 166 -12.02 -6.11 -16.21
C PRO A 166 -13.19 -5.43 -16.93
N THR A 167 -14.40 -5.49 -16.36
CA THR A 167 -15.59 -4.84 -16.92
C THR A 167 -15.50 -3.31 -16.84
N ARG A 168 -14.99 -2.77 -15.73
CA ARG A 168 -14.75 -1.32 -15.57
C ARG A 168 -13.67 -0.83 -16.55
N ALA A 169 -12.56 -1.57 -16.64
CA ALA A 169 -11.45 -1.27 -17.54
C ALA A 169 -11.86 -1.32 -19.02
N ALA A 170 -12.75 -2.25 -19.40
CA ALA A 170 -13.24 -2.38 -20.78
C ALA A 170 -13.94 -1.12 -21.31
N GLN A 171 -14.57 -0.32 -20.44
CA GLN A 171 -15.21 0.94 -20.83
C GLN A 171 -14.22 1.96 -21.41
N PHE A 172 -12.93 1.82 -21.05
CA PHE A 172 -11.87 2.73 -21.48
C PHE A 172 -11.10 2.24 -22.71
N GLN A 173 -11.36 1.02 -23.19
CA GLN A 173 -10.65 0.47 -24.36
C GLN A 173 -11.04 1.13 -25.69
N ASN A 174 -12.27 1.65 -25.79
CA ASN A 174 -12.84 2.18 -27.03
C ASN A 174 -13.40 3.61 -26.88
N VAL A 175 -12.73 4.43 -26.07
CA VAL A 175 -13.11 5.84 -25.92
C VAL A 175 -12.80 6.65 -27.18
N SER A 176 -13.51 7.76 -27.37
CA SER A 176 -13.32 8.64 -28.51
C SER A 176 -12.01 9.44 -28.42
N ASP A 177 -11.47 9.84 -29.57
CA ASP A 177 -10.30 10.72 -29.64
C ASP A 177 -10.53 12.04 -28.91
N GLN A 178 -11.77 12.56 -28.94
CA GLN A 178 -12.13 13.77 -28.22
C GLN A 178 -12.02 13.57 -26.71
N PHE A 179 -12.52 12.46 -26.18
CA PHE A 179 -12.43 12.15 -24.75
C PHE A 179 -10.97 12.07 -24.27
N LEU A 180 -10.09 11.45 -25.06
CA LEU A 180 -8.65 11.37 -24.74
C LEU A 180 -7.99 12.77 -24.75
N ARG A 181 -8.37 13.62 -25.70
CA ARG A 181 -7.90 15.01 -25.76
C ARG A 181 -8.38 15.82 -24.57
N ASP A 182 -9.62 15.63 -24.13
CA ASP A 182 -10.20 16.32 -22.98
C ASP A 182 -9.49 15.89 -21.67
N LEU A 183 -9.14 14.61 -21.52
CA LEU A 183 -8.36 14.10 -20.39
C LEU A 183 -6.93 14.65 -20.35
N ALA A 184 -6.31 14.86 -21.51
CA ALA A 184 -4.97 15.43 -21.62
C ALA A 184 -4.96 16.97 -21.55
N ALA A 185 -6.13 17.61 -21.64
CA ALA A 185 -6.20 19.06 -21.66
C ALA A 185 -5.77 19.62 -20.30
N PRO A 186 -4.82 20.57 -20.27
CA PRO A 186 -4.51 21.27 -19.02
C PRO A 186 -5.76 22.02 -18.55
N VAL A 187 -6.04 21.96 -17.24
CA VAL A 187 -7.21 22.63 -16.62
C VAL A 187 -6.94 24.14 -16.57
N TYR A 188 -6.94 24.78 -17.72
CA TYR A 188 -7.07 26.22 -17.84
C TYR A 188 -8.56 26.52 -17.91
N GLU A 189 -9.17 26.74 -16.74
CA GLU A 189 -10.00 27.94 -16.49
C GLU A 189 -10.84 27.81 -15.21
N HIS A 190 -10.60 28.77 -14.32
CA HIS A 190 -11.50 29.24 -13.26
C HIS A 190 -11.89 28.26 -12.15
N LYS A 191 -10.97 28.00 -11.22
CA LYS A 191 -11.19 28.10 -9.76
C LYS A 191 -9.88 27.91 -8.99
N ILE A 192 -9.61 28.88 -8.12
CA ILE A 192 -8.64 28.91 -7.01
C ILE A 192 -8.09 27.52 -6.65
N GLY A 193 -6.80 27.26 -6.92
CA GLY A 193 -6.00 26.27 -6.18
C GLY A 193 -5.94 24.82 -6.69
N PHE A 194 -6.43 24.48 -7.88
CA PHE A 194 -6.25 23.12 -8.44
C PHE A 194 -5.01 23.04 -9.33
N GLU A 195 -4.05 22.21 -8.95
CA GLU A 195 -2.93 21.82 -9.81
C GLU A 195 -3.44 21.07 -11.05
N SER A 196 -2.76 21.25 -12.18
CA SER A 196 -3.08 20.51 -13.42
C SER A 196 -3.03 19.01 -13.18
N PRO A 197 -3.83 18.18 -13.87
CA PRO A 197 -3.76 16.73 -13.73
C PRO A 197 -2.33 16.27 -14.05
N SER A 198 -1.61 15.79 -13.04
CA SER A 198 -0.30 15.19 -13.23
C SER A 198 -0.49 13.87 -13.98
N LEU A 199 -0.30 13.90 -15.30
CA LEU A 199 -0.27 12.69 -16.11
C LEU A 199 0.91 11.83 -15.68
N LEU A 200 0.69 10.52 -15.59
CA LEU A 200 1.74 9.56 -15.27
C LEU A 200 2.42 9.08 -16.57
N GLU A 201 3.69 8.71 -16.49
CA GLU A 201 4.39 8.05 -17.58
C GLU A 201 3.66 6.75 -17.94
N CYS A 202 3.43 6.46 -19.22
CA CYS A 202 2.81 5.21 -19.65
C CYS A 202 3.85 4.10 -19.78
N ILE A 203 3.59 2.91 -19.23
CA ILE A 203 4.51 1.76 -19.38
C ILE A 203 4.62 1.22 -20.82
N GLU A 204 3.62 1.47 -21.66
CA GLU A 204 3.58 0.97 -23.04
C GLU A 204 4.25 1.92 -24.04
N CYS A 205 4.10 3.24 -23.85
CA CYS A 205 4.61 4.25 -24.80
C CYS A 205 5.61 5.24 -24.20
N SER A 206 5.99 5.07 -22.93
CA SER A 206 6.98 5.88 -22.19
C SER A 206 6.74 7.39 -22.28
N SER A 207 5.47 7.80 -22.40
CA SER A 207 5.06 9.22 -22.47
C SER A 207 4.23 9.59 -21.24
N ASP A 208 4.43 10.78 -20.69
CA ASP A 208 3.58 11.36 -19.63
C ASP A 208 2.16 11.60 -20.16
N SER A 209 1.33 10.57 -20.04
CA SER A 209 0.08 10.49 -20.81
C SER A 209 -1.01 9.71 -20.10
N VAL A 210 -0.73 9.04 -18.98
CA VAL A 210 -1.73 8.27 -18.25
C VAL A 210 -2.50 9.16 -17.29
N ALA A 211 -3.79 9.34 -17.58
CA ALA A 211 -4.73 10.00 -16.68
C ALA A 211 -5.29 8.99 -15.67
N VAL A 212 -5.49 9.44 -14.43
CA VAL A 212 -6.12 8.65 -13.35
C VAL A 212 -7.63 8.79 -13.47
N MET A 213 -8.35 7.66 -13.62
CA MET A 213 -9.81 7.67 -13.71
C MET A 213 -10.43 7.84 -12.32
N THR A 214 -11.69 8.30 -12.27
CA THR A 214 -12.44 8.59 -11.03
C THR A 214 -12.52 7.39 -10.08
N ASP A 215 -12.43 6.17 -10.63
CA ASP A 215 -12.19 4.94 -9.89
C ASP A 215 -10.67 4.71 -9.87
N SER A 216 -9.99 5.22 -8.82
CA SER A 216 -8.53 5.40 -8.67
C SER A 216 -7.59 4.24 -9.01
N ASP A 217 -8.10 3.04 -9.31
CA ASP A 217 -7.33 1.86 -9.70
C ASP A 217 -7.22 1.68 -11.23
N ILE A 218 -7.75 2.59 -12.04
CA ILE A 218 -7.67 2.55 -13.51
C ILE A 218 -6.95 3.78 -14.05
N GLY A 219 -5.92 3.55 -14.86
CA GLY A 219 -5.17 4.54 -15.61
C GLY A 219 -5.42 4.39 -17.10
N LEU A 220 -5.61 5.51 -17.80
CA LEU A 220 -5.84 5.53 -19.24
C LEU A 220 -4.80 6.41 -19.93
N CYS A 221 -4.04 5.83 -20.85
CA CYS A 221 -3.11 6.57 -21.72
C CYS A 221 -3.88 7.43 -22.73
N THR A 222 -3.63 8.74 -22.68
CA THR A 222 -4.29 9.76 -23.52
C THR A 222 -3.71 9.85 -24.93
N ARG A 223 -2.59 9.17 -25.22
CA ARG A 223 -2.05 9.12 -26.60
C ARG A 223 -2.96 8.29 -27.50
N LEU A 224 -3.41 8.90 -28.59
CA LEU A 224 -4.33 8.31 -29.57
C LEU A 224 -3.82 7.00 -30.18
N GLU A 225 -2.50 6.84 -30.26
CA GLU A 225 -1.83 5.65 -30.82
C GLU A 225 -1.67 4.52 -29.79
N CYS A 226 -1.69 4.84 -28.49
CA CYS A 226 -1.39 3.89 -27.42
C CYS A 226 -2.66 3.39 -26.72
N ARG A 227 -3.46 4.32 -26.16
CA ARG A 227 -4.74 4.01 -25.49
C ARG A 227 -4.69 2.90 -24.42
N ALA A 228 -3.50 2.61 -23.89
CA ALA A 228 -3.31 1.57 -22.89
C ALA A 228 -4.17 1.84 -21.65
N VAL A 229 -4.87 0.80 -21.20
CA VAL A 229 -5.59 0.78 -19.93
C VAL A 229 -4.76 -0.02 -18.95
N THR A 230 -4.33 0.61 -17.87
CA THR A 230 -3.41 0.02 -16.89
C THR A 230 -4.05 0.06 -15.52
N GLU A 231 -3.91 -1.04 -14.77
CA GLU A 231 -4.27 -1.01 -13.35
C GLU A 231 -3.26 -0.15 -12.60
N LEU A 232 -3.73 0.93 -11.99
CA LEU A 232 -2.85 1.80 -11.24
C LEU A 232 -2.35 1.10 -9.97
N THR A 233 -1.15 1.48 -9.61
CA THR A 233 -0.52 1.20 -8.33
C THR A 233 -0.22 2.54 -7.66
N TRP A 234 0.60 2.57 -6.61
CA TRP A 234 0.94 3.81 -5.91
C TRP A 234 2.45 3.88 -5.63
N CYS A 235 3.10 5.00 -5.95
CA CYS A 235 4.55 5.22 -5.83
C CYS A 235 5.06 4.93 -4.42
N ARG A 236 6.07 4.05 -4.31
CA ARG A 236 6.71 3.63 -3.04
C ARG A 236 7.18 4.73 -2.08
N THR A 237 7.45 5.92 -2.57
CA THR A 237 7.94 7.04 -1.78
C THR A 237 6.85 8.08 -1.49
N CYS A 238 6.19 8.63 -2.52
CA CYS A 238 5.29 9.78 -2.38
C CYS A 238 3.80 9.44 -2.27
N HIS A 239 3.40 8.17 -2.41
CA HIS A 239 1.99 7.74 -2.37
C HIS A 239 1.08 8.24 -3.50
N SER A 240 1.61 8.96 -4.48
CA SER A 240 0.86 9.30 -5.69
C SER A 240 0.52 8.05 -6.51
N PRO A 241 -0.60 8.04 -7.26
CA PRO A 241 -0.88 7.00 -8.24
C PRO A 241 0.33 6.81 -9.17
N SER A 242 0.62 5.57 -9.54
CA SER A 242 1.72 5.23 -10.44
C SER A 242 1.36 4.04 -11.30
N VAL A 243 1.80 4.04 -12.55
CA VAL A 243 1.66 2.88 -13.45
C VAL A 243 2.65 1.76 -13.12
N SER A 244 3.62 2.04 -12.23
CA SER A 244 4.64 1.11 -11.81
C SER A 244 4.87 1.19 -10.30
N ASP A 245 5.58 0.21 -9.75
CA ASP A 245 6.02 0.24 -8.34
C ASP A 245 7.02 1.38 -8.05
N LEU A 246 7.52 2.08 -9.08
CA LEU A 246 8.49 3.17 -8.97
C LEU A 246 7.78 4.52 -8.82
N CYS A 247 8.50 5.48 -8.24
CA CYS A 247 7.97 6.82 -8.13
C CYS A 247 7.91 7.50 -9.49
N PRO A 248 6.78 8.14 -9.88
CA PRO A 248 6.83 9.07 -10.97
C PRO A 248 7.90 10.13 -10.62
N PRO A 249 8.66 10.61 -11.60
CA PRO A 249 9.61 11.68 -11.38
C PRO A 249 8.82 12.92 -10.95
N HIS A 250 8.60 13.09 -9.65
CA HIS A 250 8.52 14.42 -9.08
C HIS A 250 9.81 15.10 -9.51
N ARG A 251 9.72 16.30 -10.08
CA ARG A 251 10.89 17.11 -10.41
C ARG A 251 11.76 17.22 -9.14
N LEU A 252 12.78 16.38 -9.06
CA LEU A 252 13.85 16.39 -8.04
C LEU A 252 14.78 17.59 -8.33
N GLU A 253 14.22 18.74 -8.69
CA GLU A 253 14.99 19.97 -8.86
C GLU A 253 15.19 20.68 -7.52
N ASP A 254 14.39 20.35 -6.49
CA ASP A 254 14.43 21.04 -5.18
C ASP A 254 15.30 20.33 -4.11
N ASP A 255 15.54 19.01 -4.23
CA ASP A 255 16.32 18.27 -3.22
C ASP A 255 17.82 18.60 -3.28
N ALA A 256 18.36 18.86 -4.47
CA ALA A 256 19.75 19.30 -4.65
C ALA A 256 20.00 20.71 -4.06
N MET A 257 18.96 21.54 -4.00
CA MET A 257 19.02 22.86 -3.36
C MET A 257 19.00 22.75 -1.83
N TRP A 258 18.25 21.79 -1.28
CA TRP A 258 18.14 21.58 0.17
C TRP A 258 19.40 20.97 0.78
N GLU A 259 20.04 19.98 0.14
CA GLU A 259 21.32 19.42 0.61
C GLU A 259 22.42 20.49 0.63
N SER A 260 22.49 21.32 -0.41
CA SER A 260 23.44 22.44 -0.49
C SER A 260 23.18 23.52 0.57
N ALA A 261 21.91 23.83 0.85
CA ALA A 261 21.53 24.80 1.88
C ALA A 261 21.78 24.26 3.31
N TYR A 262 21.54 22.97 3.54
CA TYR A 262 21.77 22.30 4.82
C TYR A 262 23.27 22.22 5.13
N ASP A 263 24.09 21.80 4.16
CA ASP A 263 25.55 21.73 4.33
C ASP A 263 26.16 23.12 4.56
N ALA A 264 25.65 24.16 3.90
CA ALA A 264 26.06 25.54 4.12
C ALA A 264 25.68 26.04 5.54
N ALA A 265 24.50 25.68 6.05
CA ALA A 265 24.05 26.05 7.38
C ALA A 265 24.88 25.35 8.48
N VAL A 266 25.14 24.04 8.31
CA VAL A 266 25.97 23.25 9.24
C VAL A 266 27.41 23.78 9.28
N ALA A 267 27.98 24.19 8.13
CA ALA A 267 29.30 24.78 8.05
C ALA A 267 29.40 26.18 8.69
N GLN A 268 28.34 26.98 8.66
CA GLN A 268 28.29 28.28 9.35
C GLN A 268 28.17 28.13 10.86
N GLN A 269 27.39 27.16 11.33
CA GLN A 269 27.19 26.91 12.76
C GLN A 269 28.46 26.38 13.44
N SER A 270 29.19 25.48 12.77
CA SER A 270 30.47 24.95 13.25
C SER A 270 31.63 25.97 13.22
N LYS A 271 31.54 27.04 12.43
CA LYS A 271 32.46 28.19 12.51
C LYS A 271 32.15 29.12 13.67
N LYS A 272 30.87 29.26 14.03
CA LYS A 272 30.40 30.13 15.13
C LYS A 272 30.70 29.55 16.52
N GLU A 273 30.82 28.23 16.62
CA GLU A 273 31.16 27.52 17.87
C GLU A 273 32.68 27.40 18.11
N ARG A 274 33.51 27.79 17.14
CA ARG A 274 34.98 27.79 17.24
C ARG A 274 35.60 29.19 17.37
N SER A 275 34.77 30.23 17.45
CA SER A 275 35.15 31.64 17.69
C SER A 275 34.64 32.09 19.04
#